data_AF-A0A919GT45-F1
#
_entry.id   AF-A0A919GT45-F1
#
_cell.length_a   1.000
_cell.length_b   1.000
_cell.length_c   1.000
_cell.angle_alpha   90.00
_cell.angle_beta   90.00
_cell.angle_gamma   90.00
#
_symmetry.space_group_name_H-M   'P 1'
#
loop_
_entity.id
_entity.type
_entity.pdbx_description
1 polymer ?
#
loop_
_entity_poly.entity_id
_entity_poly.type
_entity_poly.pdbx_seq_one_letter_code
_entity_poly.pdbx_strand_id
1 'polypeptide(L)'
;MGHHTGGAMRGEPDATPPGREDPAALRPTEPVTVLIVTGVAGSGKSTVAALLADRLGWAYQDADDFHTAANRARMAAGHPLTDEDRNPWLAEVAAWIDRRIAAPDPAVVACSALKRSYRDRLAASRPGVRLVYLHGSPELIRSRLLARHDHFFPALLLDSQFADLQEPGPDEHAWVVDAGRPPGAVVSAVIARLAAEAPAPTGKQYIPSGEQWLLRHGAQTAVVVELGGALRLYELDGRPLLDGFAPDEPITGGRGQLLVPWPNRVADGRYRFHGEERQLPLTEPENNNAIHGLLRWVPWRLLARREDALTVGTTLFPQPGYPHRLDVTAVYRLGEDGLETTVTATNTGDTAAPYGVGQHPYLTVGTDRVDTAVLTVPARSCLRTDERGLPAGQEPVAGTAHDFRTARPIGGRRLDTAYTDLDRDDAGCSVVRLAHPSGRHGLDVRLAEGVRYVQIYTGDTLGEPGRRRRGVAVEPMSCPADAFRSGTALTVLEPGARHVLRWGLAPWGTW
;
A
#
# COMPACT_ATOMS: atom_id res chain seq x y z
N MET A 1 8.40 81.28 -18.21
CA MET A 1 9.54 81.75 -17.38
C MET A 1 9.64 80.73 -16.25
N GLY A 2 10.69 79.95 -16.02
CA GLY A 2 12.11 80.04 -16.32
C GLY A 2 12.78 78.98 -15.43
N HIS A 3 13.78 78.30 -16.00
CA HIS A 3 14.83 77.47 -15.38
C HIS A 3 15.38 78.04 -14.03
N HIS A 4 16.07 77.36 -13.09
CA HIS A 4 16.97 76.19 -13.13
C HIS A 4 17.35 75.75 -11.67
N THR A 5 17.67 74.45 -11.53
CA THR A 5 18.76 73.78 -10.75
C THR A 5 18.98 73.93 -9.23
N GLY A 6 19.19 72.76 -8.61
CA GLY A 6 20.02 72.54 -7.42
C GLY A 6 19.99 71.07 -6.99
N GLY A 7 21.01 70.29 -7.36
CA GLY A 7 21.16 68.88 -6.97
C GLY A 7 22.14 68.69 -5.80
N ALA A 8 22.05 67.54 -5.11
CA ALA A 8 23.17 66.83 -4.49
C ALA A 8 22.73 65.50 -3.81
N MET A 9 23.44 64.43 -4.20
CA MET A 9 23.89 63.28 -3.40
C MET A 9 22.86 62.28 -2.83
N ARG A 10 22.74 61.12 -3.50
CA ARG A 10 22.51 59.82 -2.85
C ARG A 10 23.57 58.84 -3.35
N GLY A 11 24.25 58.19 -2.41
CA GLY A 11 25.33 57.25 -2.66
C GLY A 11 24.86 55.96 -3.34
N GLU A 12 25.73 55.42 -4.18
CA GLU A 12 25.64 54.10 -4.80
C GLU A 12 25.86 53.00 -3.73
N PRO A 13 25.16 51.86 -3.81
CA PRO A 13 25.59 50.64 -3.18
C PRO A 13 26.54 49.84 -4.09
N ASP A 14 27.58 49.37 -3.45
CA ASP A 14 28.71 48.55 -3.89
C ASP A 14 28.27 47.31 -4.71
N ALA A 15 28.86 47.14 -5.89
CA ALA A 15 28.57 46.03 -6.79
C ALA A 15 29.52 44.86 -6.52
N THR A 16 29.00 43.82 -5.86
CA THR A 16 29.69 42.53 -5.70
C THR A 16 29.87 41.87 -7.08
N PRO A 17 31.07 41.36 -7.44
CA PRO A 17 31.29 40.75 -8.75
C PRO A 17 30.56 39.41 -8.86
N PRO A 18 30.09 39.01 -10.07
CA PRO A 18 29.44 37.74 -10.26
C PRO A 18 30.45 36.61 -10.02
N GLY A 19 30.17 35.79 -9.01
CA GLY A 19 30.88 34.55 -8.77
C GLY A 19 30.75 33.63 -9.99
N ARG A 20 31.88 33.06 -10.41
CA ARG A 20 31.90 31.95 -11.37
C ARG A 20 31.08 30.80 -10.79
N GLU A 21 29.93 30.54 -11.37
CA GLU A 21 29.17 29.31 -11.12
C GLU A 21 29.98 28.12 -11.62
N ASP A 22 30.12 27.12 -10.76
CA ASP A 22 30.73 25.83 -11.03
C ASP A 22 29.80 25.02 -11.95
N PRO A 23 30.20 24.64 -13.17
CA PRO A 23 29.30 24.02 -14.17
C PRO A 23 28.88 22.57 -13.84
N ALA A 24 29.15 22.07 -12.63
CA ALA A 24 28.78 20.73 -12.19
C ALA A 24 27.42 20.65 -11.45
N ALA A 25 26.82 21.78 -11.06
CA ALA A 25 25.57 21.79 -10.31
C ALA A 25 24.41 22.32 -11.17
N LEU A 26 23.54 21.40 -11.62
CA LEU A 26 22.22 21.56 -12.27
C LEU A 26 22.14 20.81 -13.60
N ARG A 27 22.22 19.47 -13.54
CA ARG A 27 21.49 18.63 -14.49
C ARG A 27 20.23 18.14 -13.79
N PRO A 28 19.02 18.35 -14.33
CA PRO A 28 17.88 17.57 -13.87
C PRO A 28 18.23 16.09 -14.05
N THR A 29 18.21 15.32 -12.96
CA THR A 29 18.45 13.88 -13.01
C THR A 29 17.28 13.25 -13.77
N GLU A 30 17.51 12.88 -15.03
CA GLU A 30 16.56 12.05 -15.77
C GLU A 30 16.26 10.78 -14.95
N PRO A 31 15.01 10.30 -14.95
CA PRO A 31 14.68 9.07 -14.25
C PRO A 31 15.52 7.92 -14.80
N VAL A 32 15.96 7.02 -13.90
CA VAL A 32 16.68 5.81 -14.31
C VAL A 32 15.72 4.91 -15.09
N THR A 33 16.04 4.67 -16.37
CA THR A 33 15.28 3.81 -17.28
C THR A 33 15.97 2.45 -17.46
N VAL A 34 17.29 2.38 -17.33
CA VAL A 34 18.04 1.12 -17.50
C VAL A 34 19.00 0.87 -16.34
N LEU A 35 18.91 -0.32 -15.76
CA LEU A 35 19.89 -0.84 -14.81
C LEU A 35 20.86 -1.80 -15.50
N ILE A 36 22.16 -1.55 -15.40
CA ILE A 36 23.20 -2.48 -15.85
C ILE A 36 23.75 -3.20 -14.62
N VAL A 37 23.45 -4.49 -14.47
CA VAL A 37 24.01 -5.32 -13.39
C VAL A 37 25.33 -5.92 -13.85
N THR A 38 26.44 -5.49 -13.23
CA THR A 38 27.81 -5.85 -13.63
C THR A 38 28.64 -6.48 -12.52
N GLY A 39 29.76 -7.10 -12.89
CA GLY A 39 30.64 -7.90 -12.03
C GLY A 39 31.19 -9.15 -12.75
N VAL A 40 32.14 -9.84 -12.12
CA VAL A 40 32.77 -11.05 -12.69
C VAL A 40 31.78 -12.23 -12.78
N ALA A 41 32.10 -13.25 -13.57
CA ALA A 41 31.33 -14.50 -13.63
C ALA A 41 31.25 -15.12 -12.23
N GLY A 42 30.09 -15.65 -11.86
CA GLY A 42 29.84 -16.18 -10.51
C GLY A 42 29.41 -15.15 -9.45
N SER A 43 29.44 -13.84 -9.74
CA SER A 43 28.96 -12.81 -8.81
C SER A 43 27.44 -12.77 -8.61
N GLY A 44 26.69 -13.43 -9.50
CA GLY A 44 25.22 -13.50 -9.43
C GLY A 44 24.47 -12.52 -10.34
N LYS A 45 25.15 -11.86 -11.30
CA LYS A 45 24.55 -10.88 -12.24
C LYS A 45 23.20 -11.31 -12.82
N SER A 46 23.16 -12.41 -13.58
CA SER A 46 21.94 -12.86 -14.27
C SER A 46 20.81 -13.17 -13.26
N THR A 47 21.14 -13.75 -12.10
CA THR A 47 20.17 -14.01 -11.02
C THR A 47 19.61 -12.71 -10.44
N VAL A 48 20.48 -11.76 -10.07
CA VAL A 48 20.07 -10.48 -9.50
C VAL A 48 19.30 -9.64 -10.52
N ALA A 49 19.74 -9.61 -11.77
CA ALA A 49 19.10 -8.88 -12.86
C ALA A 49 17.70 -9.41 -13.17
N ALA A 50 17.54 -10.74 -13.25
CA ALA A 50 16.23 -11.36 -13.45
C ALA A 50 15.28 -11.08 -12.28
N LEU A 51 15.76 -11.22 -11.03
CA LEU A 51 14.94 -10.91 -9.85
C LEU A 51 14.58 -9.42 -9.75
N LEU A 52 15.49 -8.51 -10.14
CA LEU A 52 15.20 -7.08 -10.22
C LEU A 52 14.13 -6.79 -11.26
N ALA A 53 14.26 -7.35 -12.46
CA ALA A 53 13.29 -7.19 -13.53
C ALA A 53 11.90 -7.67 -13.11
N ASP A 54 11.81 -8.87 -12.52
CA ASP A 54 10.56 -9.44 -12.02
C ASP A 54 9.91 -8.54 -10.94
N ARG A 55 10.69 -8.09 -9.95
CA ARG A 55 10.18 -7.26 -8.85
C ARG A 55 9.78 -5.85 -9.27
N LEU A 56 10.42 -5.30 -10.30
CA LEU A 56 10.14 -3.97 -10.83
C LEU A 56 9.07 -4.00 -11.94
N GLY A 57 8.75 -5.17 -12.49
CA GLY A 57 7.94 -5.29 -13.70
C GLY A 57 8.66 -4.77 -14.96
N TRP A 58 10.00 -4.79 -14.97
CA TRP A 58 10.84 -4.28 -16.06
C TRP A 58 11.26 -5.41 -17.00
N ALA A 59 11.68 -5.06 -18.22
CA ALA A 59 12.21 -6.06 -19.13
C ALA A 59 13.59 -6.58 -18.69
N TYR A 60 13.85 -7.86 -18.88
CA TYR A 60 15.16 -8.48 -18.62
C TYR A 60 15.91 -8.77 -19.92
N GLN A 61 17.22 -8.59 -19.92
CA GLN A 61 18.12 -9.01 -20.99
C GLN A 61 19.45 -9.53 -20.42
N ASP A 62 19.95 -10.65 -20.94
CA ASP A 62 21.35 -11.02 -20.72
C ASP A 62 22.20 -10.47 -21.87
N ALA A 63 23.27 -9.72 -21.55
CA ALA A 63 24.10 -9.11 -22.57
C ALA A 63 24.88 -10.15 -23.38
N ASP A 64 25.10 -11.34 -22.83
CA ASP A 64 25.84 -12.40 -23.53
C ASP A 64 25.10 -12.89 -24.80
N ASP A 65 23.78 -12.66 -24.88
CA ASP A 65 22.97 -12.96 -26.07
C ASP A 65 23.36 -12.12 -27.29
N PHE A 66 23.94 -10.93 -27.08
CA PHE A 66 24.40 -10.04 -28.16
C PHE A 66 25.77 -10.43 -28.74
N HIS A 67 26.46 -11.43 -28.16
CA HIS A 67 27.70 -11.91 -28.75
C HIS A 67 27.46 -12.62 -30.09
N THR A 68 28.47 -12.62 -30.95
CA THR A 68 28.47 -13.47 -32.15
C THR A 68 28.62 -14.94 -31.74
N ALA A 69 28.18 -15.87 -32.61
CA ALA A 69 28.36 -17.30 -32.37
C ALA A 69 29.84 -17.68 -32.20
N ALA A 70 30.74 -17.03 -32.95
CA ALA A 70 32.19 -17.24 -32.85
C ALA A 70 32.74 -16.81 -31.47
N ASN A 71 32.30 -15.68 -30.92
CA ASN A 71 32.72 -15.21 -29.61
C ASN A 71 32.18 -16.10 -28.49
N ARG A 72 30.92 -16.55 -28.58
CA ARG A 72 30.36 -17.54 -27.64
C ARG A 72 31.16 -18.85 -27.67
N ALA A 73 31.52 -19.35 -28.86
CA ALA A 73 32.33 -20.56 -29.00
C ALA A 73 33.74 -20.41 -28.40
N ARG A 74 34.40 -19.26 -28.61
CA ARG A 74 35.72 -18.97 -28.01
C ARG A 74 35.66 -18.94 -26.47
N MET A 75 34.65 -18.28 -25.91
CA MET A 75 34.46 -18.25 -24.46
C MET A 75 34.10 -19.64 -23.90
N ALA A 76 33.25 -20.41 -24.58
CA ALA A 76 32.94 -21.78 -24.19
C ALA A 76 34.18 -22.70 -24.20
N ALA A 77 35.13 -22.45 -25.10
CA ALA A 77 36.41 -23.14 -25.15
C ALA A 77 37.44 -22.65 -24.10
N GLY A 78 37.07 -21.69 -23.23
CA GLY A 78 37.95 -21.15 -22.20
C GLY A 78 38.95 -20.10 -22.68
N HIS A 79 38.82 -19.62 -23.92
CA HIS A 79 39.68 -18.58 -24.46
C HIS A 79 39.07 -17.18 -24.18
N PRO A 80 39.79 -16.29 -23.48
CA PRO A 80 39.30 -14.94 -23.24
C PRO A 80 39.17 -14.15 -24.55
N LEU A 81 38.19 -13.24 -24.59
CA LEU A 81 37.99 -12.31 -25.69
C LEU A 81 38.85 -11.06 -25.50
N THR A 82 39.42 -10.56 -26.59
CA THR A 82 40.16 -9.29 -26.63
C THR A 82 39.20 -8.09 -26.63
N ASP A 83 39.73 -6.88 -26.44
CA ASP A 83 38.95 -5.65 -26.56
C ASP A 83 38.38 -5.47 -27.97
N GLU A 84 39.11 -5.90 -29.01
CA GLU A 84 38.65 -5.90 -30.40
C GLU A 84 37.47 -6.85 -30.61
N ASP A 85 37.56 -8.07 -30.04
CA ASP A 85 36.47 -9.06 -30.09
C ASP A 85 35.19 -8.53 -29.38
N ARG A 86 35.35 -7.73 -28.31
CA ARG A 86 34.24 -7.17 -27.51
C ARG A 86 33.62 -5.91 -28.10
N ASN A 87 34.30 -5.22 -29.01
CA ASN A 87 33.83 -3.95 -29.56
C ASN A 87 32.45 -4.05 -30.26
N PRO A 88 32.18 -5.03 -31.14
CA PRO A 88 30.86 -5.19 -31.76
C PRO A 88 29.77 -5.50 -30.73
N TRP A 89 30.08 -6.32 -29.73
CA TRP A 89 29.15 -6.67 -28.66
C TRP A 89 28.74 -5.45 -27.82
N LEU A 90 29.69 -4.60 -27.44
CA LEU A 90 29.41 -3.35 -26.73
C LEU A 90 28.57 -2.39 -27.57
N ALA A 91 28.74 -2.41 -28.91
CA ALA A 91 27.91 -1.60 -29.81
C ALA A 91 26.44 -2.04 -29.78
N GLU A 92 26.18 -3.35 -29.84
CA GLU A 92 24.82 -3.90 -29.82
C GLU A 92 24.13 -3.67 -28.46
N VAL A 93 24.85 -3.85 -27.35
CA VAL A 93 24.33 -3.55 -26.01
C VAL A 93 23.99 -2.06 -25.90
N ALA A 94 24.90 -1.18 -26.33
CA ALA A 94 24.65 0.26 -26.34
C ALA A 94 23.42 0.64 -27.17
N ALA A 95 23.30 0.10 -28.39
CA ALA A 95 22.15 0.35 -29.26
C ALA A 95 20.84 -0.18 -28.67
N TRP A 96 20.87 -1.31 -27.95
CA TRP A 96 19.71 -1.82 -27.23
C TRP A 96 19.31 -0.91 -26.07
N ILE A 97 20.27 -0.41 -25.29
CA ILE A 97 20.03 0.57 -24.21
C ILE A 97 19.40 1.84 -24.80
N ASP A 98 19.93 2.35 -25.90
CA ASP A 98 19.43 3.55 -26.56
C ASP A 98 17.96 3.40 -27.00
N ARG A 99 17.57 2.23 -27.52
CA ARG A 99 16.16 1.94 -27.86
C ARG A 99 15.24 1.95 -26.64
N ARG A 100 15.69 1.44 -25.49
CA ARG A 100 14.91 1.44 -24.23
C ARG A 100 14.71 2.84 -23.68
N ILE A 101 15.76 3.65 -23.71
CA ILE A 101 15.71 5.05 -23.26
C ILE A 101 14.79 5.89 -24.15
N ALA A 102 14.86 5.71 -25.48
CA ALA A 102 14.03 6.47 -26.42
C ALA A 102 12.53 6.11 -26.34
N ALA A 103 12.19 4.87 -25.96
CA ALA A 103 10.82 4.37 -25.84
C ALA A 103 10.23 4.45 -24.42
N PRO A 104 10.81 5.28 -23.54
CA PRO A 104 10.91 5.09 -22.07
C PRO A 104 10.39 3.74 -21.53
N ASP A 105 10.98 2.64 -22.01
CA ASP A 105 10.58 1.28 -21.67
C ASP A 105 11.63 0.67 -20.72
N PRO A 106 11.36 0.60 -19.40
CA PRO A 106 12.39 0.32 -18.43
C PRO A 106 12.93 -1.12 -18.51
N ALA A 107 14.24 -1.28 -18.29
CA ALA A 107 14.88 -2.57 -18.44
C ALA A 107 16.07 -2.80 -17.49
N VAL A 108 16.37 -4.07 -17.23
CA VAL A 108 17.55 -4.53 -16.49
C VAL A 108 18.37 -5.43 -17.40
N VAL A 109 19.66 -5.13 -17.54
CA VAL A 109 20.59 -5.92 -18.35
C VAL A 109 21.73 -6.46 -17.48
N ALA A 110 21.93 -7.78 -17.51
CA ALA A 110 23.12 -8.41 -16.93
C ALA A 110 24.29 -8.24 -17.93
N CYS A 111 25.40 -7.63 -17.51
CA CYS A 111 26.49 -7.31 -18.45
C CYS A 111 27.87 -7.42 -17.80
N SER A 112 28.80 -8.12 -18.46
CA SER A 112 30.22 -8.24 -18.05
C SER A 112 31.07 -7.01 -18.45
N ALA A 113 30.58 -5.80 -18.14
CA ALA A 113 31.28 -4.53 -18.35
C ALA A 113 32.42 -4.30 -17.33
N LEU A 114 33.45 -5.16 -17.39
CA LEU A 114 34.52 -5.24 -16.39
C LEU A 114 35.51 -4.06 -16.44
N LYS A 115 35.72 -3.45 -17.61
CA LYS A 115 36.62 -2.29 -17.79
C LYS A 115 35.84 -0.97 -17.75
N ARG A 116 36.49 0.09 -17.29
CA ARG A 116 35.95 1.45 -17.29
C ARG A 116 35.56 1.89 -18.70
N SER A 117 36.40 1.63 -19.70
CA SER A 117 36.12 1.96 -21.10
C SER A 117 34.83 1.32 -21.63
N TYR A 118 34.44 0.15 -21.10
CA TYR A 118 33.19 -0.50 -21.48
C TYR A 118 32.00 0.20 -20.81
N ARG A 119 32.13 0.53 -19.52
CA ARG A 119 31.08 1.23 -18.76
C ARG A 119 30.87 2.65 -19.26
N ASP A 120 31.94 3.36 -19.62
CA ASP A 120 31.87 4.68 -20.25
C ASP A 120 31.04 4.61 -21.54
N ARG A 121 31.31 3.61 -22.39
CA ARG A 121 30.56 3.41 -23.63
C ARG A 121 29.09 3.06 -23.41
N LEU A 122 28.75 2.39 -22.32
CA LEU A 122 27.38 1.96 -22.02
C LEU A 122 26.59 3.00 -21.21
N ALA A 123 27.22 3.78 -20.33
CA ALA A 123 26.53 4.60 -19.33
C ALA A 123 26.93 6.08 -19.30
N ALA A 124 28.18 6.47 -19.61
CA ALA A 124 28.66 7.84 -19.34
C ALA A 124 27.90 8.94 -20.10
N SER A 125 27.42 8.65 -21.32
CA SER A 125 26.62 9.58 -22.12
C SER A 125 25.11 9.39 -21.97
N ARG A 126 24.65 8.57 -21.01
CA ARG A 126 23.25 8.16 -20.86
C ARG A 126 22.76 8.40 -19.44
N PRO A 127 22.24 9.60 -19.13
CA PRO A 127 21.83 9.96 -17.77
C PRO A 127 20.73 9.06 -17.18
N GLY A 128 19.89 8.44 -18.03
CA GLY A 128 18.91 7.43 -17.61
C GLY A 128 19.46 6.02 -17.35
N VAL A 129 20.79 5.82 -17.36
CA VAL A 129 21.44 4.52 -17.10
C VAL A 129 22.14 4.54 -15.75
N ARG A 130 21.91 3.50 -14.94
CA ARG A 130 22.61 3.30 -13.67
C ARG A 130 23.32 1.95 -13.61
N LEU A 131 24.58 1.99 -13.19
CA LEU A 131 25.41 0.80 -12.97
C LEU A 131 25.15 0.21 -11.58
N VAL A 132 24.93 -1.10 -11.51
CA VAL A 132 24.86 -1.89 -10.28
C VAL A 132 26.02 -2.86 -10.27
N TYR A 133 27.07 -2.55 -9.51
CA TYR A 133 28.27 -3.39 -9.43
C TYR A 133 28.18 -4.37 -8.27
N LEU A 134 28.15 -5.65 -8.60
CA LEU A 134 28.19 -6.75 -7.63
C LEU A 134 29.65 -7.04 -7.26
N HIS A 135 30.10 -6.44 -6.16
CA HIS A 135 31.44 -6.61 -5.62
C HIS A 135 31.53 -7.91 -4.84
N GLY A 136 32.52 -8.76 -5.15
CA GLY A 136 32.78 -9.99 -4.40
C GLY A 136 34.26 -10.35 -4.46
N SER A 137 34.81 -10.83 -3.34
CA SER A 137 36.23 -11.20 -3.28
C SER A 137 36.53 -12.40 -4.21
N PRO A 138 37.77 -12.53 -4.72
CA PRO A 138 38.18 -13.67 -5.54
C PRO A 138 37.88 -15.03 -4.89
N GLU A 139 38.04 -15.14 -3.57
CA GLU A 139 37.77 -16.36 -2.80
C GLU A 139 36.28 -16.70 -2.78
N LEU A 140 35.42 -15.70 -2.53
CA LEU A 140 33.97 -15.87 -2.55
C LEU A 140 33.50 -16.29 -3.96
N ILE A 141 33.97 -15.63 -5.00
CA ILE A 141 33.55 -15.92 -6.37
C ILE A 141 34.04 -17.32 -6.80
N ARG A 142 35.30 -17.67 -6.49
CA ARG A 142 35.85 -18.99 -6.78
C ARG A 142 35.09 -20.10 -6.07
N SER A 143 34.76 -19.93 -4.79
CA SER A 143 33.97 -20.93 -4.03
C SER A 143 32.56 -21.13 -4.62
N ARG A 144 31.89 -20.06 -5.04
CA ARG A 144 30.57 -20.15 -5.71
C ARG A 144 30.64 -20.87 -7.05
N LEU A 145 31.70 -20.66 -7.83
CA LEU A 145 31.87 -21.34 -9.10
C LEU A 145 32.17 -22.83 -8.91
N LEU A 146 32.97 -23.19 -7.91
CA LEU A 146 33.25 -24.60 -7.56
C LEU A 146 32.00 -25.34 -7.06
N ALA A 147 31.08 -24.64 -6.38
CA ALA A 147 29.83 -25.22 -5.87
C ALA A 147 28.72 -25.38 -6.92
N ARG A 148 28.89 -24.84 -8.14
CA ARG A 148 27.92 -25.00 -9.23
C ARG A 148 28.13 -26.35 -9.91
N HIS A 149 27.22 -27.28 -9.67
CA HIS A 149 27.29 -28.64 -10.22
C HIS A 149 26.98 -28.75 -11.73
N ASP A 150 26.47 -27.70 -12.38
CA ASP A 150 25.77 -27.84 -13.69
C ASP A 150 26.19 -26.93 -14.85
N HIS A 151 27.25 -26.09 -14.77
CA HIS A 151 27.73 -25.40 -15.98
C HIS A 151 29.25 -25.23 -16.02
N PHE A 152 29.81 -25.66 -17.15
CA PHE A 152 31.21 -25.59 -17.56
C PHE A 152 31.66 -24.13 -17.72
N PHE A 153 32.05 -23.47 -16.63
CA PHE A 153 32.82 -22.22 -16.71
C PHE A 153 34.26 -22.52 -16.29
N PRO A 154 35.22 -22.58 -17.25
CA PRO A 154 36.61 -22.90 -16.95
C PRO A 154 37.17 -21.93 -15.90
N ALA A 155 37.76 -22.46 -14.82
CA ALA A 155 38.39 -21.67 -13.77
C ALA A 155 39.42 -20.66 -14.31
N LEU A 156 40.04 -20.97 -15.47
CA LEU A 156 40.99 -20.10 -16.18
C LEU A 156 40.38 -18.77 -16.66
N LEU A 157 39.07 -18.72 -16.97
CA LEU A 157 38.42 -17.47 -17.36
C LEU A 157 38.20 -16.53 -16.18
N LEU A 158 38.07 -17.07 -14.96
CA LEU A 158 37.87 -16.24 -13.77
C LEU A 158 39.09 -15.36 -13.48
N ASP A 159 40.29 -15.94 -13.56
CA ASP A 159 41.53 -15.21 -13.33
C ASP A 159 41.72 -14.11 -14.38
N SER A 160 41.36 -14.38 -15.65
CA SER A 160 41.37 -13.35 -16.70
C SER A 160 40.34 -12.22 -16.45
N GLN A 161 39.16 -12.54 -15.91
CA GLN A 161 38.14 -11.54 -15.60
C GLN A 161 38.52 -10.67 -14.41
N PHE A 162 39.18 -11.22 -13.38
CA PHE A 162 39.74 -10.41 -12.31
C PHE A 162 40.92 -9.57 -12.78
N ALA A 163 41.73 -10.06 -13.73
CA ALA A 163 42.79 -9.26 -14.35
C ALA A 163 42.25 -8.08 -15.17
N ASP A 164 41.11 -8.27 -15.86
CA ASP A 164 40.42 -7.22 -16.62
C ASP A 164 39.53 -6.31 -15.75
N LEU A 165 39.21 -6.71 -14.51
CA LEU A 165 38.30 -5.98 -13.63
C LEU A 165 38.92 -4.67 -13.18
N GLN A 166 38.37 -3.57 -13.69
CA GLN A 166 38.63 -2.23 -13.20
C GLN A 166 37.40 -1.81 -12.40
N GLU A 167 37.52 -1.78 -11.07
CA GLU A 167 36.37 -1.43 -10.21
C GLU A 167 35.83 -0.03 -10.56
N PRO A 168 34.49 0.18 -10.48
CA PRO A 168 33.91 1.48 -10.76
C PRO A 168 34.46 2.58 -9.84
N GLY A 169 34.90 3.69 -10.44
CA GLY A 169 35.33 4.89 -9.71
C GLY A 169 34.14 5.69 -9.15
N PRO A 170 34.38 6.63 -8.20
CA PRO A 170 33.34 7.50 -7.65
C PRO A 170 32.60 8.33 -8.69
N ASP A 171 33.27 8.70 -9.79
CA ASP A 171 32.77 9.49 -10.91
C ASP A 171 31.84 8.69 -11.84
N GLU A 172 31.87 7.35 -11.77
CA GLU A 172 30.97 6.47 -12.51
C GLU A 172 29.61 6.31 -11.81
N HIS A 173 29.48 6.84 -10.57
CA HIS A 173 28.25 6.82 -9.77
C HIS A 173 27.57 5.44 -9.73
N ALA A 174 28.37 4.37 -9.65
CA ALA A 174 27.86 3.01 -9.62
C ALA A 174 27.34 2.65 -8.21
N TRP A 175 26.21 1.95 -8.16
CA TRP A 175 25.75 1.32 -6.94
C TRP A 175 26.55 0.06 -6.67
N VAL A 176 27.58 0.18 -5.85
CA VAL A 176 28.35 -0.97 -5.35
C VAL A 176 27.49 -1.72 -4.32
N VAL A 177 27.33 -3.03 -4.53
CA VAL A 177 26.58 -3.93 -3.66
C VAL A 177 27.39 -5.19 -3.41
N ASP A 178 27.47 -5.62 -2.15
CA ASP A 178 28.16 -6.85 -1.76
C ASP A 178 27.45 -8.09 -2.33
N ALA A 179 28.14 -8.80 -3.22
CA ALA A 179 27.69 -10.03 -3.84
C ALA A 179 27.56 -11.16 -2.81
N GLY A 180 28.21 -11.10 -1.65
CA GLY A 180 28.14 -12.10 -0.56
C GLY A 180 26.74 -12.24 0.04
N ARG A 181 25.91 -11.21 -0.05
CA ARG A 181 24.53 -11.20 0.45
C ARG A 181 23.63 -12.16 -0.35
N PRO A 182 22.55 -12.68 0.26
CA PRO A 182 21.52 -13.42 -0.46
C PRO A 182 20.93 -12.56 -1.61
N PRO A 183 20.61 -13.14 -2.79
CA PRO A 183 20.14 -12.37 -3.94
C PRO A 183 18.93 -11.47 -3.64
N GLY A 184 17.96 -11.93 -2.85
CA GLY A 184 16.80 -11.13 -2.45
C GLY A 184 17.19 -9.86 -1.67
N ALA A 185 18.21 -9.93 -0.81
CA ALA A 185 18.69 -8.77 -0.04
C ALA A 185 19.46 -7.77 -0.92
N VAL A 186 20.16 -8.24 -1.94
CA VAL A 186 20.79 -7.40 -2.98
C VAL A 186 19.70 -6.66 -3.77
N VAL A 187 18.67 -7.38 -4.23
CA VAL A 187 17.52 -6.82 -4.97
C VAL A 187 16.83 -5.73 -4.15
N SER A 188 16.48 -6.01 -2.89
CA SER A 188 15.85 -5.02 -2.01
C SER A 188 16.70 -3.76 -1.82
N ALA A 189 18.02 -3.89 -1.70
CA ALA A 189 18.91 -2.74 -1.55
C ALA A 189 18.98 -1.88 -2.81
N VAL A 190 18.98 -2.51 -3.99
CA VAL A 190 18.97 -1.80 -5.29
C VAL A 190 17.64 -1.08 -5.51
N ILE A 191 16.51 -1.73 -5.22
CA ILE A 191 15.17 -1.10 -5.32
C ILE A 191 15.05 0.10 -4.38
N ALA A 192 15.55 -0.01 -3.16
CA ALA A 192 15.55 1.11 -2.20
C ALA A 192 16.38 2.31 -2.72
N ARG A 193 17.54 2.07 -3.34
CA ARG A 193 18.34 3.14 -3.96
C ARG A 193 17.65 3.75 -5.17
N LEU A 194 17.04 2.94 -6.02
CA LEU A 194 16.28 3.39 -7.17
C LEU A 194 15.11 4.31 -6.75
N ALA A 195 14.40 3.94 -5.68
CA ALA A 195 13.33 4.78 -5.12
C ALA A 195 13.86 6.10 -4.53
N ALA A 196 15.07 6.12 -3.97
CA ALA A 196 15.69 7.31 -3.40
C ALA A 196 16.23 8.29 -4.46
N GLU A 197 16.65 7.79 -5.63
CA GLU A 197 17.13 8.61 -6.76
C GLU A 197 16.01 9.02 -7.74
N ALA A 198 14.79 8.50 -7.57
CA ALA A 198 13.64 8.96 -8.36
C ALA A 198 13.43 10.46 -8.12
N PRO A 199 13.31 11.29 -9.18
CA PRO A 199 13.04 12.71 -8.99
C PRO A 199 11.78 12.88 -8.15
N ALA A 200 11.87 13.70 -7.09
CA ALA A 200 10.71 14.04 -6.28
C ALA A 200 9.62 14.60 -7.22
N PRO A 201 8.37 14.12 -7.15
CA PRO A 201 7.32 14.59 -8.05
C PRO A 201 7.20 16.11 -7.93
N THR A 202 7.50 16.83 -9.01
CA THR A 202 7.57 18.30 -9.05
C THR A 202 6.20 18.97 -9.12
N GLY A 203 5.21 18.41 -8.42
CA GLY A 203 3.90 19.01 -8.21
C GLY A 203 3.33 18.50 -6.88
N LYS A 204 2.47 19.28 -6.21
CA LYS A 204 1.64 18.72 -5.16
C LYS A 204 0.86 17.56 -5.79
N GLN A 205 1.29 16.33 -5.53
CA GLN A 205 0.61 15.14 -6.00
C GLN A 205 -0.82 15.22 -5.49
N TYR A 206 -1.78 15.21 -6.41
CA TYR A 206 -3.19 15.14 -6.03
C TYR A 206 -3.41 13.78 -5.33
N ILE A 207 -3.78 13.84 -4.06
CA ILE A 207 -4.08 12.66 -3.23
C ILE A 207 -5.59 12.65 -3.02
N PRO A 208 -6.35 11.76 -3.69
CA PRO A 208 -7.82 11.77 -3.65
C PRO A 208 -8.42 11.66 -2.25
N SER A 209 -7.70 11.05 -1.31
CA SER A 209 -8.13 10.86 0.08
C SER A 209 -7.65 11.95 1.04
N GLY A 210 -7.00 13.00 0.53
CA GLY A 210 -6.48 14.12 1.31
C GLY A 210 -5.24 13.76 2.13
N GLU A 211 -5.03 14.46 3.24
CA GLU A 211 -3.87 14.25 4.11
C GLU A 211 -3.73 12.78 4.58
N GLN A 212 -2.49 12.33 4.75
CA GLN A 212 -2.15 10.96 5.13
C GLN A 212 -1.46 10.95 6.51
N TRP A 213 -2.14 10.48 7.54
CA TRP A 213 -1.63 10.48 8.91
C TRP A 213 -1.13 9.10 9.34
N LEU A 214 0.18 9.02 9.48
CA LEU A 214 0.92 7.81 9.85
C LEU A 214 0.98 7.63 11.37
N LEU A 215 0.67 6.41 11.83
CA LEU A 215 0.94 5.87 13.17
C LEU A 215 2.00 4.77 13.08
N ARG A 216 2.85 4.66 14.11
CA ARG A 216 3.86 3.61 14.27
C ARG A 216 3.91 3.11 15.73
N HIS A 217 4.12 1.81 15.89
CA HIS A 217 4.44 1.20 17.18
C HIS A 217 5.27 -0.06 16.93
N GLY A 218 6.57 -0.02 17.23
CA GLY A 218 7.49 -1.09 16.85
C GLY A 218 7.46 -1.37 15.34
N ALA A 219 7.20 -2.63 14.97
CA ALA A 219 7.06 -3.07 13.58
C ALA A 219 5.71 -2.72 12.93
N GLN A 220 4.74 -2.24 13.72
CA GLN A 220 3.40 -1.93 13.24
C GLN A 220 3.34 -0.54 12.61
N THR A 221 2.63 -0.43 11.49
CA THR A 221 2.39 0.83 10.79
C THR A 221 0.92 0.93 10.40
N ALA A 222 0.26 2.05 10.69
CA ALA A 222 -1.09 2.31 10.22
C ALA A 222 -1.20 3.71 9.60
N VAL A 223 -2.11 3.88 8.64
CA VAL A 223 -2.39 5.19 8.02
C VAL A 223 -3.88 5.47 8.05
N VAL A 224 -4.23 6.62 8.59
CA VAL A 224 -5.58 7.20 8.58
C VAL A 224 -5.58 8.41 7.65
N VAL A 225 -6.63 8.59 6.87
CA VAL A 225 -6.71 9.67 5.88
C VAL A 225 -7.74 10.73 6.25
N GLU A 226 -7.58 11.93 5.68
CA GLU A 226 -8.48 13.05 5.88
C GLU A 226 -9.92 12.74 5.46
N LEU A 227 -10.10 12.16 4.29
CA LEU A 227 -11.43 11.87 3.75
C LEU A 227 -12.11 10.74 4.54
N GLY A 228 -13.22 11.05 5.20
CA GLY A 228 -14.01 10.09 5.98
C GLY A 228 -13.31 9.55 7.24
N GLY A 229 -12.14 10.10 7.60
CA GLY A 229 -11.34 9.60 8.71
C GLY A 229 -10.92 8.13 8.52
N ALA A 230 -10.78 7.69 7.26
CA ALA A 230 -10.73 6.28 6.91
C ALA A 230 -9.39 5.63 7.28
N LEU A 231 -9.43 4.40 7.78
CA LEU A 231 -8.24 3.58 8.00
C LEU A 231 -7.78 2.98 6.67
N ARG A 232 -6.81 3.61 6.00
CA ARG A 232 -6.31 3.20 4.68
C ARG A 232 -5.39 2.00 4.76
N LEU A 233 -4.49 1.98 5.73
CA LEU A 233 -3.41 1.01 5.83
C LEU A 233 -3.27 0.51 7.26
N TYR A 234 -3.02 -0.78 7.40
CA TYR A 234 -2.43 -1.35 8.61
C TYR A 234 -1.52 -2.51 8.20
N GLU A 235 -0.28 -2.47 8.66
CA GLU A 235 0.81 -3.37 8.30
C GLU A 235 1.62 -3.78 9.52
N LEU A 236 2.21 -4.97 9.46
CA LEU A 236 3.20 -5.48 10.41
C LEU A 236 4.44 -5.90 9.63
N ASP A 237 5.60 -5.31 9.91
CA ASP A 237 6.85 -5.53 9.16
C ASP A 237 6.69 -5.34 7.64
N GLY A 238 5.93 -4.32 7.24
CA GLY A 238 5.63 -4.00 5.83
C GLY A 238 4.69 -4.99 5.14
N ARG A 239 4.07 -5.92 5.88
CA ARG A 239 3.09 -6.88 5.35
C ARG A 239 1.67 -6.33 5.56
N PRO A 240 0.83 -6.24 4.52
CA PRO A 240 -0.53 -5.73 4.63
C PRO A 240 -1.43 -6.65 5.45
N LEU A 241 -2.12 -6.07 6.42
CA LEU A 241 -3.21 -6.68 7.18
C LEU A 241 -4.58 -6.23 6.67
N LEU A 242 -4.61 -5.17 5.84
CA LEU A 242 -5.80 -4.67 5.17
C LEU A 242 -5.65 -4.74 3.63
N ASP A 243 -6.73 -5.06 2.93
CA ASP A 243 -6.88 -4.73 1.51
C ASP A 243 -7.27 -3.25 1.39
N GLY A 244 -6.29 -2.39 1.62
CA GLY A 244 -6.41 -0.93 1.61
C GLY A 244 -6.48 -0.32 0.21
N PHE A 245 -5.85 0.84 0.07
CA PHE A 245 -5.71 1.56 -1.21
C PHE A 245 -4.41 2.36 -1.24
N ALA A 246 -3.92 2.64 -2.45
CA ALA A 246 -2.75 3.50 -2.64
C ALA A 246 -3.10 4.98 -2.35
N PRO A 247 -2.12 5.84 -1.98
CA PRO A 247 -2.40 7.25 -1.70
C PRO A 247 -3.05 7.99 -2.87
N ASP A 248 -2.69 7.67 -4.11
CA ASP A 248 -3.18 8.24 -5.35
C ASP A 248 -4.46 7.57 -5.89
N GLU A 249 -5.00 6.57 -5.17
CA GLU A 249 -6.22 5.85 -5.53
C GLU A 249 -7.45 6.46 -4.82
N PRO A 250 -8.59 6.64 -5.52
CA PRO A 250 -9.83 7.02 -4.85
C PRO A 250 -10.34 5.91 -3.92
N ILE A 251 -11.01 6.30 -2.84
CA ILE A 251 -11.65 5.31 -1.96
C ILE A 251 -12.81 4.66 -2.71
N THR A 252 -12.84 3.33 -2.75
CA THR A 252 -13.94 2.55 -3.33
C THR A 252 -14.37 1.44 -2.38
N GLY A 253 -15.63 1.01 -2.50
CA GLY A 253 -16.20 -0.06 -1.67
C GLY A 253 -16.26 0.24 -0.18
N GLY A 254 -16.19 1.51 0.25
CA GLY A 254 -16.23 1.86 1.68
C GLY A 254 -14.93 1.61 2.45
N ARG A 255 -13.85 1.18 1.80
CA ARG A 255 -12.58 0.74 2.44
C ARG A 255 -12.14 1.64 3.59
N GLY A 256 -12.19 1.10 4.80
CA GLY A 256 -11.71 1.73 6.03
C GLY A 256 -12.58 2.89 6.55
N GLN A 257 -13.62 3.29 5.83
CA GLN A 257 -14.43 4.46 6.15
C GLN A 257 -15.34 4.23 7.36
N LEU A 258 -15.59 5.31 8.10
CA LEU A 258 -16.53 5.36 9.22
C LEU A 258 -17.97 5.54 8.70
N LEU A 259 -18.89 4.74 9.20
CA LEU A 259 -20.29 4.67 8.75
C LEU A 259 -21.17 5.37 9.77
N VAL A 260 -21.37 6.68 9.61
CA VAL A 260 -22.02 7.56 10.60
C VAL A 260 -22.95 8.54 9.89
N PRO A 261 -24.21 8.75 10.33
CA PRO A 261 -24.83 8.27 11.58
C PRO A 261 -25.66 6.99 11.42
N TRP A 262 -25.40 6.17 10.41
CA TRP A 262 -25.88 4.79 10.36
C TRP A 262 -24.89 3.92 9.58
N PRO A 263 -24.68 2.66 10.02
CA PRO A 263 -24.05 1.66 9.18
C PRO A 263 -25.08 1.08 8.21
N ASN A 264 -24.58 0.54 7.10
CA ASN A 264 -25.37 -0.17 6.10
C ASN A 264 -26.58 0.65 5.59
N ARG A 265 -27.69 0.02 5.21
CA ARG A 265 -28.77 0.64 4.43
C ARG A 265 -29.86 1.29 5.29
N VAL A 266 -30.59 2.24 4.70
CA VAL A 266 -31.92 2.70 5.09
C VAL A 266 -32.80 2.62 3.85
N ALA A 267 -33.85 1.81 3.90
CA ALA A 267 -34.71 1.54 2.76
C ALA A 267 -35.40 2.83 2.27
N ASP A 268 -35.35 3.06 0.97
CA ASP A 268 -35.94 4.21 0.29
C ASP A 268 -35.38 5.57 0.79
N GLY A 269 -34.31 5.54 1.60
CA GLY A 269 -33.84 6.68 2.36
C GLY A 269 -34.89 7.27 3.31
N ARG A 270 -35.97 6.55 3.62
CA ARG A 270 -37.10 7.09 4.40
C ARG A 270 -37.10 6.55 5.80
N TYR A 271 -37.36 7.41 6.77
CA TYR A 271 -37.59 6.97 8.15
C TYR A 271 -38.53 7.95 8.86
N ARG A 272 -39.07 7.52 10.00
CA ARG A 272 -39.91 8.36 10.86
C ARG A 272 -39.26 8.49 12.22
N PHE A 273 -39.11 9.72 12.70
CA PHE A 273 -38.49 10.00 14.00
C PHE A 273 -39.24 11.12 14.70
N HIS A 274 -39.62 10.90 15.96
CA HIS A 274 -40.52 11.77 16.73
C HIS A 274 -41.77 12.24 15.96
N GLY A 275 -42.39 11.33 15.22
CA GLY A 275 -43.62 11.61 14.49
C GLY A 275 -43.43 12.29 13.12
N GLU A 276 -42.22 12.77 12.80
CA GLU A 276 -41.90 13.42 11.53
C GLU A 276 -41.31 12.43 10.52
N GLU A 277 -41.76 12.52 9.27
CA GLU A 277 -41.16 11.79 8.16
C GLU A 277 -39.90 12.50 7.66
N ARG A 278 -38.89 11.71 7.32
CA ARG A 278 -37.57 12.17 6.88
C ARG A 278 -37.18 11.43 5.59
N GLN A 279 -36.53 12.16 4.68
CA GLN A 279 -35.98 11.63 3.43
C GLN A 279 -34.48 11.94 3.35
N LEU A 280 -33.66 10.91 3.47
CA LEU A 280 -32.22 10.92 3.26
C LEU A 280 -31.90 10.90 1.76
N PRO A 281 -30.73 11.43 1.35
CA PRO A 281 -30.22 11.21 -0.01
C PRO A 281 -30.02 9.72 -0.30
N LEU A 282 -30.41 9.28 -1.49
CA LEU A 282 -30.14 7.92 -1.96
C LEU A 282 -28.69 7.84 -2.43
N THR A 283 -27.87 7.10 -1.70
CA THR A 283 -26.44 6.91 -1.98
C THR A 283 -26.13 5.51 -2.51
N GLU A 284 -27.13 4.63 -2.59
CA GLU A 284 -27.16 3.39 -3.37
C GLU A 284 -28.41 3.44 -4.28
N PRO A 285 -28.40 4.26 -5.36
CA PRO A 285 -29.60 4.50 -6.19
C PRO A 285 -30.14 3.24 -6.85
N GLU A 286 -29.27 2.29 -7.20
CA GLU A 286 -29.62 1.06 -7.90
C GLU A 286 -30.56 0.17 -7.09
N ASN A 287 -30.40 0.18 -5.75
CA ASN A 287 -31.23 -0.56 -4.80
C ASN A 287 -32.22 0.34 -4.05
N ASN A 288 -32.32 1.60 -4.46
CA ASN A 288 -33.17 2.62 -3.84
C ASN A 288 -32.92 2.76 -2.32
N ASN A 289 -31.66 2.83 -1.88
CA ASN A 289 -31.32 2.94 -0.46
C ASN A 289 -30.43 4.15 -0.16
N ALA A 290 -30.50 4.64 1.07
CA ALA A 290 -29.44 5.47 1.65
C ALA A 290 -28.46 4.58 2.41
N ILE A 291 -27.17 4.58 2.06
CA ILE A 291 -26.20 3.62 2.61
C ILE A 291 -25.01 4.30 3.30
N HIS A 292 -24.69 3.78 4.49
CA HIS A 292 -23.50 4.05 5.30
C HIS A 292 -23.30 5.51 5.73
N GLY A 293 -24.40 6.18 6.09
CA GLY A 293 -24.33 7.49 6.72
C GLY A 293 -23.91 8.62 5.78
N LEU A 294 -23.47 9.71 6.42
CA LEU A 294 -23.26 11.02 5.81
C LEU A 294 -21.80 11.50 5.91
N LEU A 295 -20.95 10.81 6.69
CA LEU A 295 -19.59 11.27 6.98
C LEU A 295 -18.48 10.63 6.14
N ARG A 296 -18.78 9.63 5.30
CA ARG A 296 -17.76 8.91 4.50
C ARG A 296 -17.01 9.79 3.50
N TRP A 297 -17.69 10.83 2.99
CA TRP A 297 -17.16 11.74 1.96
C TRP A 297 -16.89 13.15 2.48
N VAL A 298 -16.82 13.30 3.80
CA VAL A 298 -16.57 14.58 4.47
C VAL A 298 -15.13 14.60 4.97
N PRO A 299 -14.40 15.73 4.89
CA PRO A 299 -13.08 15.84 5.49
C PRO A 299 -13.15 15.79 7.01
N TRP A 300 -12.21 15.05 7.60
CA TRP A 300 -11.97 15.00 9.04
C TRP A 300 -10.74 15.85 9.35
N ARG A 301 -10.69 16.39 10.56
CA ARG A 301 -9.57 17.23 11.02
C ARG A 301 -8.70 16.43 11.96
N LEU A 302 -7.39 16.58 11.83
CA LEU A 302 -6.45 16.10 12.83
C LEU A 302 -6.59 16.93 14.11
N LEU A 303 -6.98 16.29 15.22
CA LEU A 303 -7.16 16.94 16.51
C LEU A 303 -5.96 16.71 17.44
N ALA A 304 -5.39 15.51 17.40
CA ALA A 304 -4.19 15.17 18.17
C ALA A 304 -3.40 14.08 17.47
N ARG A 305 -2.07 14.13 17.62
CA ARG A 305 -1.15 13.12 17.09
C ARG A 305 -0.04 12.83 18.07
N ARG A 306 0.24 11.55 18.26
CA ARG A 306 1.47 10.98 18.80
C ARG A 306 2.02 9.99 17.78
N GLU A 307 3.16 9.38 18.06
CA GLU A 307 3.73 8.36 17.19
C GLU A 307 2.80 7.14 17.06
N ASP A 308 2.25 6.67 18.19
CA ASP A 308 1.43 5.47 18.31
C ASP A 308 -0.08 5.73 18.35
N ALA A 309 -0.51 6.99 18.32
CA ALA A 309 -1.92 7.35 18.47
C ALA A 309 -2.32 8.58 17.65
N LEU A 310 -3.54 8.54 17.13
CA LEU A 310 -4.14 9.61 16.33
C LEU A 310 -5.55 9.88 16.83
N THR A 311 -5.96 11.15 16.87
CA THR A 311 -7.35 11.55 17.05
C THR A 311 -7.76 12.45 15.91
N VAL A 312 -8.78 12.02 15.17
CA VAL A 312 -9.41 12.80 14.11
C VAL A 312 -10.86 13.10 14.48
N GLY A 313 -11.40 14.22 14.03
CA GLY A 313 -12.79 14.56 14.30
C GLY A 313 -13.44 15.41 13.22
N THR A 314 -14.77 15.38 13.21
CA THR A 314 -15.60 16.18 12.33
C THR A 314 -16.93 16.51 13.00
N THR A 315 -17.64 17.50 12.45
CA THR A 315 -18.99 17.87 12.88
C THR A 315 -19.96 17.51 11.77
N LEU A 316 -20.92 16.64 12.06
CA LEU A 316 -22.10 16.46 11.23
C LEU A 316 -23.07 17.61 11.52
N PHE A 317 -23.21 18.52 10.56
CA PHE A 317 -24.22 19.58 10.64
C PHE A 317 -25.60 19.07 10.20
N PRO A 318 -26.69 19.67 10.72
CA PRO A 318 -28.03 19.43 10.20
C PRO A 318 -28.07 19.60 8.69
N GLN A 319 -28.67 18.62 8.00
CA GLN A 319 -28.78 18.62 6.54
C GLN A 319 -30.06 17.90 6.09
N PRO A 320 -30.46 17.98 4.80
CA PRO A 320 -31.69 17.38 4.33
C PRO A 320 -31.82 15.90 4.74
N GLY A 321 -32.96 15.56 5.35
CA GLY A 321 -33.23 14.22 5.86
C GLY A 321 -32.63 13.88 7.22
N TYR A 322 -31.68 14.66 7.73
CA TYR A 322 -31.07 14.44 9.06
C TYR A 322 -30.79 15.79 9.75
N PRO A 323 -31.78 16.38 10.43
CA PRO A 323 -31.68 17.73 11.00
C PRO A 323 -31.04 17.75 12.39
N HIS A 324 -30.06 16.87 12.65
CA HIS A 324 -29.40 16.77 13.96
C HIS A 324 -27.92 17.09 13.84
N ARG A 325 -27.36 17.71 14.89
CA ARG A 325 -25.94 18.05 14.96
C ARG A 325 -25.20 17.06 15.84
N LEU A 326 -24.15 16.44 15.29
CA LEU A 326 -23.28 15.53 16.05
C LEU A 326 -21.82 15.96 15.91
N ASP A 327 -21.09 16.00 17.01
CA ASP A 327 -19.63 16.04 16.97
C ASP A 327 -19.09 14.61 17.10
N VAL A 328 -18.23 14.21 16.17
CA VAL A 328 -17.74 12.83 16.06
C VAL A 328 -16.22 12.83 16.07
N THR A 329 -15.64 11.99 16.93
CA THR A 329 -14.20 11.77 17.03
C THR A 329 -13.87 10.30 16.84
N ALA A 330 -12.82 9.99 16.11
CA ALA A 330 -12.23 8.66 16.02
C ALA A 330 -10.80 8.69 16.55
N VAL A 331 -10.52 7.83 17.53
CA VAL A 331 -9.20 7.62 18.10
C VAL A 331 -8.67 6.30 17.58
N TYR A 332 -7.51 6.34 16.94
CA TYR A 332 -6.74 5.19 16.50
C TYR A 332 -5.51 5.07 17.39
N ARG A 333 -5.25 3.90 17.98
CA ARG A 333 -4.09 3.67 18.84
C ARG A 333 -3.45 2.33 18.50
N LEU A 334 -2.16 2.34 18.19
CA LEU A 334 -1.33 1.15 18.11
C LEU A 334 -0.73 0.87 19.49
N GLY A 335 -0.71 -0.40 19.87
CA GLY A 335 -0.02 -0.91 21.05
C GLY A 335 0.55 -2.29 20.77
N GLU A 336 1.06 -2.96 21.80
CA GLU A 336 1.67 -4.29 21.67
C GLU A 336 0.69 -5.31 21.05
N ASP A 337 -0.59 -5.24 21.43
CA ASP A 337 -1.64 -6.15 20.98
C ASP A 337 -2.26 -5.79 19.61
N GLY A 338 -1.84 -4.68 19.00
CA GLY A 338 -2.34 -4.25 17.69
C GLY A 338 -3.02 -2.87 17.68
N LEU A 339 -3.93 -2.67 16.72
CA LEU A 339 -4.63 -1.40 16.50
C LEU A 339 -6.00 -1.41 17.18
N GLU A 340 -6.26 -0.46 18.08
CA GLU A 340 -7.60 -0.18 18.61
C GLU A 340 -8.19 1.08 17.94
N THR A 341 -9.46 1.00 17.58
CA THR A 341 -10.25 2.14 17.11
C THR A 341 -11.41 2.40 18.09
N THR A 342 -11.53 3.66 18.53
CA THR A 342 -12.66 4.13 19.32
C THR A 342 -13.34 5.29 18.61
N VAL A 343 -14.61 5.12 18.25
CA VAL A 343 -15.45 6.17 17.66
C VAL A 343 -16.41 6.67 18.73
N THR A 344 -16.40 7.98 18.97
CA THR A 344 -17.33 8.64 19.89
C THR A 344 -18.14 9.67 19.12
N ALA A 345 -19.47 9.61 19.24
CA ALA A 345 -20.36 10.65 18.77
C ALA A 345 -21.07 11.29 19.96
N THR A 346 -21.12 12.61 19.97
CA THR A 346 -21.84 13.41 20.97
C THR A 346 -22.89 14.22 20.25
N ASN A 347 -24.13 14.17 20.73
CA ASN A 347 -25.17 15.07 20.23
C ASN A 347 -24.93 16.47 20.81
N THR A 348 -24.56 17.41 19.94
CA THR A 348 -24.32 18.82 20.31
C THR A 348 -25.43 19.74 19.83
N GLY A 349 -26.55 19.16 19.37
CA GLY A 349 -27.81 19.85 19.15
C GLY A 349 -28.66 19.97 20.41
N ASP A 350 -29.88 20.49 20.22
CA ASP A 350 -30.89 20.76 21.23
C ASP A 350 -32.05 19.73 21.24
N THR A 351 -32.05 18.80 20.29
CA THR A 351 -33.06 17.74 20.13
C THR A 351 -32.42 16.37 20.11
N ALA A 352 -33.15 15.33 20.52
CA ALA A 352 -32.70 13.94 20.42
C ALA A 352 -32.39 13.56 18.96
N ALA A 353 -31.41 12.68 18.74
CA ALA A 353 -30.94 12.29 17.40
C ALA A 353 -30.90 10.76 17.24
N PRO A 354 -31.47 10.18 16.16
CA PRO A 354 -31.32 8.76 15.88
C PRO A 354 -29.91 8.49 15.36
N TYR A 355 -29.29 7.41 15.83
CA TYR A 355 -27.87 7.15 15.64
C TYR A 355 -27.56 5.65 15.56
N GLY A 356 -26.67 5.33 14.63
CA GLY A 356 -25.91 4.10 14.56
C GLY A 356 -24.50 4.38 14.04
N VAL A 357 -23.59 3.44 14.24
CA VAL A 357 -22.21 3.56 13.77
C VAL A 357 -21.63 2.22 13.37
N GLY A 358 -20.76 2.24 12.37
CA GLY A 358 -19.86 1.14 12.08
C GLY A 358 -18.59 1.61 11.39
N GLN A 359 -17.74 0.67 11.01
CA GLN A 359 -16.55 0.93 10.20
C GLN A 359 -16.31 -0.22 9.23
N HIS A 360 -15.74 0.08 8.07
CA HIS A 360 -15.72 -0.86 6.94
C HIS A 360 -14.30 -1.30 6.51
N PRO A 361 -13.47 -1.89 7.41
CA PRO A 361 -12.14 -2.37 7.05
C PRO A 361 -12.24 -3.64 6.20
N TYR A 362 -11.44 -3.73 5.12
CA TYR A 362 -11.23 -4.98 4.39
C TYR A 362 -9.94 -5.62 4.89
N LEU A 363 -10.04 -6.83 5.42
CA LEU A 363 -8.91 -7.58 5.97
C LEU A 363 -8.29 -8.48 4.91
N THR A 364 -6.98 -8.68 5.01
CA THR A 364 -6.27 -9.71 4.25
C THR A 364 -5.32 -10.48 5.16
N VAL A 365 -5.15 -11.76 4.83
CA VAL A 365 -4.13 -12.65 5.40
C VAL A 365 -3.17 -13.12 4.31
N GLY A 366 -3.08 -12.35 3.21
CA GLY A 366 -2.11 -12.46 2.12
C GLY A 366 -2.29 -13.69 1.25
N THR A 367 -3.52 -14.21 1.23
CA THR A 367 -4.03 -15.05 0.16
C THR A 367 -4.39 -14.17 -1.05
N ASP A 368 -4.20 -14.68 -2.27
CA ASP A 368 -4.60 -13.96 -3.50
C ASP A 368 -6.09 -13.63 -3.53
N ARG A 369 -6.92 -14.57 -3.03
CA ARG A 369 -8.37 -14.42 -2.83
C ARG A 369 -8.77 -15.01 -1.47
N VAL A 370 -9.87 -14.54 -0.90
CA VAL A 370 -10.37 -14.98 0.41
C VAL A 370 -10.85 -16.43 0.46
N ASP A 371 -10.99 -17.11 -0.70
CA ASP A 371 -11.53 -18.46 -0.81
C ASP A 371 -10.84 -19.49 0.11
N THR A 372 -9.51 -19.40 0.27
CA THR A 372 -8.73 -20.30 1.13
C THR A 372 -8.53 -19.77 2.54
N ALA A 373 -8.84 -18.49 2.80
CA ALA A 373 -8.76 -17.93 4.13
C ALA A 373 -9.76 -18.62 5.06
N VAL A 374 -9.34 -18.86 6.30
CA VAL A 374 -10.11 -19.57 7.32
C VAL A 374 -10.77 -18.54 8.21
N LEU A 375 -12.10 -18.53 8.23
CA LEU A 375 -12.91 -17.58 8.98
C LEU A 375 -13.51 -18.26 10.21
N THR A 376 -13.54 -17.53 11.33
CA THR A 376 -14.34 -17.85 12.51
C THR A 376 -15.16 -16.63 12.90
N VAL A 377 -16.46 -16.79 13.05
CA VAL A 377 -17.40 -15.75 13.51
C VAL A 377 -18.14 -16.30 14.74
N PRO A 378 -17.84 -15.80 15.95
CA PRO A 378 -18.47 -16.26 17.20
C PRO A 378 -19.88 -15.67 17.35
N ALA A 379 -20.80 -16.09 16.48
CA ALA A 379 -22.16 -15.57 16.42
C ALA A 379 -23.17 -16.72 16.29
N ARG A 380 -24.30 -16.63 16.99
CA ARG A 380 -25.33 -17.68 16.95
C ARG A 380 -26.41 -17.44 15.90
N SER A 381 -26.55 -16.20 15.41
CA SER A 381 -27.56 -15.82 14.44
C SER A 381 -26.98 -14.94 13.33
N CYS A 382 -27.62 -14.96 12.16
CA CYS A 382 -27.39 -13.99 11.09
C CYS A 382 -28.70 -13.40 10.58
N LEU A 383 -28.61 -12.27 9.90
CA LEU A 383 -29.75 -11.63 9.25
C LEU A 383 -29.85 -12.11 7.81
N ARG A 384 -31.02 -12.64 7.46
CA ARG A 384 -31.39 -12.90 6.07
C ARG A 384 -31.78 -11.59 5.43
N THR A 385 -31.26 -11.31 4.24
CA THR A 385 -31.59 -10.10 3.49
C THR A 385 -32.45 -10.39 2.26
N ASP A 386 -33.18 -9.39 1.81
CA ASP A 386 -33.82 -9.41 0.49
C ASP A 386 -32.82 -9.02 -0.63
N GLU A 387 -33.32 -8.90 -1.86
CA GLU A 387 -32.53 -8.55 -3.05
C GLU A 387 -31.93 -7.13 -2.98
N ARG A 388 -32.49 -6.25 -2.14
CA ARG A 388 -32.00 -4.89 -1.91
C ARG A 388 -30.99 -4.82 -0.77
N GLY A 389 -30.65 -5.96 -0.15
CA GLY A 389 -29.75 -6.04 1.00
C GLY A 389 -30.39 -5.55 2.31
N LEU A 390 -31.72 -5.50 2.39
CA LEU A 390 -32.47 -5.10 3.59
C LEU A 390 -32.80 -6.32 4.46
N PRO A 391 -32.78 -6.21 5.80
CA PRO A 391 -33.12 -7.35 6.65
C PRO A 391 -34.56 -7.82 6.45
N ALA A 392 -34.72 -9.11 6.14
CA ALA A 392 -36.00 -9.80 5.97
C ALA A 392 -36.31 -10.79 7.11
N GLY A 393 -35.38 -10.96 8.05
CA GLY A 393 -35.52 -11.81 9.23
C GLY A 393 -34.17 -12.15 9.86
N GLN A 394 -34.22 -12.76 11.04
CA GLN A 394 -33.07 -13.32 11.74
C GLN A 394 -33.20 -14.85 11.78
N GLU A 395 -32.10 -15.55 11.55
CA GLU A 395 -32.05 -17.02 11.55
C GLU A 395 -30.83 -17.55 12.32
N PRO A 396 -30.93 -18.72 12.97
CA PRO A 396 -29.79 -19.36 13.62
C PRO A 396 -28.77 -19.80 12.57
N VAL A 397 -27.47 -19.66 12.87
CA VAL A 397 -26.42 -20.13 11.96
C VAL A 397 -26.21 -21.65 12.04
N ALA A 398 -26.66 -22.29 13.13
CA ALA A 398 -26.38 -23.69 13.39
C ALA A 398 -26.87 -24.61 12.27
N GLY A 399 -25.94 -25.36 11.66
CA GLY A 399 -26.25 -26.29 10.57
C GLY A 399 -26.49 -25.63 9.21
N THR A 400 -26.29 -24.31 9.07
CA THR A 400 -26.43 -23.60 7.80
C THR A 400 -25.07 -23.36 7.13
N ALA A 401 -25.08 -22.85 5.90
CA ALA A 401 -23.87 -22.42 5.20
C ALA A 401 -23.19 -21.20 5.84
N HIS A 402 -23.89 -20.50 6.74
CA HIS A 402 -23.41 -19.35 7.50
C HIS A 402 -22.84 -19.75 8.87
N ASP A 403 -22.76 -21.04 9.20
CA ASP A 403 -22.10 -21.49 10.44
C ASP A 403 -20.57 -21.37 10.32
N PHE A 404 -20.05 -20.26 10.86
CA PHE A 404 -18.63 -19.98 11.05
C PHE A 404 -18.23 -19.96 12.52
N ARG A 405 -19.04 -20.50 13.44
CA ARG A 405 -18.67 -20.56 14.86
C ARG A 405 -17.43 -21.41 15.10
N THR A 406 -17.17 -22.36 14.20
CA THR A 406 -15.91 -23.10 14.12
C THR A 406 -15.10 -22.67 12.90
N ALA A 407 -13.78 -22.66 13.05
CA ALA A 407 -12.85 -22.24 12.01
C ALA A 407 -13.03 -23.09 10.74
N ARG A 408 -13.27 -22.44 9.60
CA ARG A 408 -13.40 -23.11 8.31
C ARG A 408 -13.03 -22.20 7.13
N PRO A 409 -12.61 -22.75 5.98
CA PRO A 409 -12.40 -21.97 4.77
C PRO A 409 -13.68 -21.26 4.33
N ILE A 410 -13.55 -20.01 3.90
CA ILE A 410 -14.65 -19.24 3.29
C ILE A 410 -15.17 -20.00 2.05
N GLY A 411 -14.27 -20.55 1.23
CA GLY A 411 -14.59 -21.23 -0.02
C GLY A 411 -15.27 -20.29 -1.02
N GLY A 412 -15.97 -20.85 -2.01
CA GLY A 412 -16.73 -20.07 -3.00
C GLY A 412 -18.00 -19.37 -2.47
N ARG A 413 -18.18 -19.30 -1.14
CA ARG A 413 -19.35 -18.65 -0.54
C ARG A 413 -19.32 -17.15 -0.80
N ARG A 414 -20.49 -16.61 -1.13
CA ARG A 414 -20.74 -15.18 -1.23
C ARG A 414 -21.38 -14.74 0.07
N LEU A 415 -20.61 -14.03 0.87
CA LEU A 415 -21.08 -13.46 2.12
C LEU A 415 -21.31 -11.97 1.90
N ASP A 416 -22.51 -11.52 2.22
CA ASP A 416 -22.86 -10.14 2.52
C ASP A 416 -23.85 -10.23 3.68
N THR A 417 -23.34 -10.70 4.81
CA THR A 417 -24.17 -11.25 5.89
C THR A 417 -23.86 -10.57 7.21
N ALA A 418 -24.89 -9.98 7.84
CA ALA A 418 -24.81 -9.44 9.19
C ALA A 418 -24.98 -10.57 10.22
N TYR A 419 -24.03 -10.71 11.12
CA TYR A 419 -24.09 -11.64 12.25
C TYR A 419 -24.44 -10.90 13.54
N THR A 420 -25.17 -11.58 14.44
CA THR A 420 -25.58 -11.09 15.76
C THR A 420 -25.62 -12.24 16.77
N ASP A 421 -26.04 -11.97 18.00
CA ASP A 421 -25.95 -12.90 19.13
C ASP A 421 -24.51 -13.38 19.33
N LEU A 422 -23.60 -12.40 19.42
CA LEU A 422 -22.16 -12.61 19.55
C LEU A 422 -21.84 -13.30 20.87
N ASP A 423 -21.04 -14.36 20.82
CA ASP A 423 -20.48 -15.00 22.01
C ASP A 423 -19.38 -14.07 22.58
N ARG A 424 -19.57 -13.66 23.82
CA ARG A 424 -18.67 -12.72 24.51
C ARG A 424 -17.96 -13.39 25.68
N ASP A 425 -16.71 -13.01 25.89
CA ASP A 425 -15.94 -13.36 27.07
C ASP A 425 -16.36 -12.55 28.31
N ASP A 426 -15.70 -12.81 29.44
CA ASP A 426 -15.96 -12.13 30.72
C ASP A 426 -15.64 -10.62 30.68
N ALA A 427 -14.79 -10.19 29.73
CA ALA A 427 -14.51 -8.78 29.47
C ALA A 427 -15.54 -8.13 28.53
N GLY A 428 -16.58 -8.88 28.14
CA GLY A 428 -17.62 -8.42 27.23
C GLY A 428 -17.12 -8.27 25.79
N CYS A 429 -16.00 -8.88 25.41
CA CYS A 429 -15.45 -8.83 24.07
C CYS A 429 -15.82 -10.10 23.27
N SER A 430 -15.97 -9.95 21.95
CA SER A 430 -16.11 -11.07 21.01
C SER A 430 -15.01 -10.97 19.96
N VAL A 431 -14.56 -12.09 19.38
CA VAL A 431 -13.42 -12.10 18.45
C VAL A 431 -13.76 -12.83 17.16
N VAL A 432 -13.90 -12.06 16.07
CA VAL A 432 -13.90 -12.63 14.70
C VAL A 432 -12.46 -12.90 14.30
N ARG A 433 -12.17 -14.08 13.76
CA ARG A 433 -10.80 -14.45 13.36
C ARG A 433 -10.74 -14.73 11.87
N LEU A 434 -9.78 -14.10 11.19
CA LEU A 434 -9.38 -14.44 9.83
C LEU A 434 -7.96 -15.02 9.88
N ALA A 435 -7.79 -16.28 9.51
CA ALA A 435 -6.53 -16.98 9.52
C ALA A 435 -6.09 -17.33 8.09
N HIS A 436 -4.78 -17.29 7.85
CA HIS A 436 -4.23 -17.86 6.62
C HIS A 436 -4.36 -19.40 6.65
N PRO A 437 -4.56 -20.07 5.51
CA PRO A 437 -4.72 -21.54 5.45
C PRO A 437 -3.53 -22.33 6.02
N SER A 438 -2.35 -21.72 6.16
CA SER A 438 -1.20 -22.36 6.84
C SER A 438 -1.40 -22.54 8.34
N GLY A 439 -2.35 -21.81 8.95
CA GLY A 439 -2.57 -21.77 10.40
C GLY A 439 -1.48 -21.05 11.20
N ARG A 440 -0.46 -20.49 10.55
CA ARG A 440 0.70 -19.88 11.25
C ARG A 440 0.49 -18.43 11.62
N HIS A 441 -0.40 -17.74 10.92
CA HIS A 441 -0.66 -16.31 11.10
C HIS A 441 -2.10 -15.95 10.74
N GLY A 442 -2.53 -14.80 11.24
CA GLY A 442 -3.85 -14.26 10.98
C GLY A 442 -4.10 -12.95 11.72
N LEU A 443 -5.37 -12.56 11.74
CA LEU A 443 -5.85 -11.32 12.29
C LEU A 443 -7.12 -11.56 13.09
N ASP A 444 -7.09 -11.13 14.34
CA ASP A 444 -8.26 -11.13 15.22
C ASP A 444 -8.90 -9.75 15.22
N VAL A 445 -10.22 -9.71 15.03
CA VAL A 445 -11.05 -8.52 15.12
C VAL A 445 -11.79 -8.56 16.45
N ARG A 446 -11.29 -7.78 17.41
CA ARG A 446 -11.90 -7.67 18.73
C ARG A 446 -13.09 -6.71 18.67
N LEU A 447 -14.28 -7.23 18.92
CA LEU A 447 -15.54 -6.53 18.99
C LEU A 447 -15.83 -6.21 20.47
N ALA A 448 -15.70 -4.95 20.88
CA ALA A 448 -15.78 -4.54 22.28
C ALA A 448 -17.05 -3.70 22.55
N GLU A 449 -16.89 -2.53 23.14
CA GLU A 449 -17.97 -1.60 23.54
C GLU A 449 -18.79 -1.14 22.32
N GLY A 450 -20.11 -1.12 22.46
CA GLY A 450 -21.04 -0.58 21.46
C GLY A 450 -21.24 -1.46 20.22
N VAL A 451 -20.36 -2.42 19.93
CA VAL A 451 -20.54 -3.34 18.79
C VAL A 451 -21.66 -4.31 19.15
N ARG A 452 -22.68 -4.48 18.30
CA ARG A 452 -23.76 -5.46 18.49
C ARG A 452 -23.91 -6.41 17.31
N TYR A 453 -23.49 -5.96 16.13
CA TYR A 453 -23.53 -6.71 14.88
C TYR A 453 -22.15 -6.70 14.24
N VAL A 454 -21.86 -7.71 13.42
CA VAL A 454 -20.70 -7.71 12.52
C VAL A 454 -21.11 -8.10 11.11
N GLN A 455 -20.86 -7.23 10.13
CA GLN A 455 -21.05 -7.58 8.72
C GLN A 455 -19.84 -8.36 8.24
N ILE A 456 -20.06 -9.48 7.57
CA ILE A 456 -19.02 -10.18 6.81
C ILE A 456 -19.36 -10.04 5.33
N TYR A 457 -18.51 -9.33 4.60
CA TYR A 457 -18.68 -9.12 3.16
C TYR A 457 -17.45 -9.58 2.38
N THR A 458 -17.61 -10.57 1.51
CA THR A 458 -16.52 -11.16 0.72
C THR A 458 -16.18 -10.37 -0.55
N GLY A 459 -16.76 -9.18 -0.75
CA GLY A 459 -16.38 -8.30 -1.85
C GLY A 459 -16.94 -8.72 -3.22
N ASP A 460 -17.90 -9.65 -3.29
CA ASP A 460 -18.37 -10.23 -4.56
C ASP A 460 -19.07 -9.23 -5.48
N THR A 461 -19.70 -8.19 -4.92
CA THR A 461 -20.47 -7.18 -5.66
C THR A 461 -19.69 -5.89 -5.87
N LEU A 462 -18.39 -5.85 -5.53
CA LEU A 462 -17.55 -4.68 -5.79
C LEU A 462 -17.57 -4.33 -7.29
N GLY A 463 -17.71 -3.03 -7.58
CA GLY A 463 -17.80 -2.50 -8.94
C GLY A 463 -16.56 -2.80 -9.78
N GLU A 464 -15.39 -2.87 -9.15
CA GLU A 464 -14.10 -3.20 -9.78
C GLU A 464 -13.86 -4.72 -9.77
N PRO A 465 -13.94 -5.43 -10.93
CA PRO A 465 -13.86 -6.88 -10.95
C PRO A 465 -12.53 -7.44 -10.41
N GLY A 466 -11.42 -6.72 -10.64
CA GLY A 466 -10.09 -7.10 -10.15
C GLY A 466 -9.95 -7.05 -8.62
N ARG A 467 -10.83 -6.32 -7.92
CA ARG A 467 -10.82 -6.22 -6.46
C ARG A 467 -11.71 -7.24 -5.76
N ARG A 468 -12.64 -7.86 -6.49
CA ARG A 468 -13.59 -8.82 -5.91
C ARG A 468 -12.85 -9.95 -5.20
N ARG A 469 -13.21 -10.17 -3.93
CA ARG A 469 -12.69 -11.25 -3.09
C ARG A 469 -11.20 -11.17 -2.76
N ARG A 470 -10.53 -10.02 -2.92
CA ARG A 470 -9.12 -9.83 -2.50
C ARG A 470 -8.96 -9.68 -0.98
N GLY A 471 -9.98 -9.16 -0.32
CA GLY A 471 -10.08 -9.08 1.14
C GLY A 471 -11.51 -9.33 1.60
N VAL A 472 -11.69 -9.56 2.90
CA VAL A 472 -13.01 -9.73 3.53
C VAL A 472 -13.30 -8.48 4.36
N ALA A 473 -14.43 -7.82 4.12
CA ALA A 473 -14.86 -6.77 5.04
C ALA A 473 -15.39 -7.43 6.32
N VAL A 474 -14.87 -6.98 7.46
CA VAL A 474 -15.38 -7.35 8.78
C VAL A 474 -15.79 -6.06 9.46
N GLU A 475 -17.08 -5.75 9.38
CA GLU A 475 -17.59 -4.43 9.76
C GLU A 475 -18.22 -4.50 11.15
N PRO A 476 -17.55 -4.02 12.22
CA PRO A 476 -18.20 -3.85 13.51
C PRO A 476 -19.27 -2.77 13.41
N MET A 477 -20.49 -3.07 13.88
CA MET A 477 -21.65 -2.17 13.80
C MET A 477 -22.42 -2.13 15.11
N SER A 478 -22.95 -0.97 15.47
CA SER A 478 -23.80 -0.80 16.66
C SER A 478 -25.24 -1.25 16.44
N CYS A 479 -25.71 -1.25 15.20
CA CYS A 479 -27.06 -1.63 14.79
C CYS A 479 -27.03 -2.28 13.40
N PRO A 480 -28.08 -3.01 13.01
CA PRO A 480 -28.13 -3.62 11.69
C PRO A 480 -28.53 -2.60 10.62
N ALA A 481 -28.54 -3.05 9.36
CA ALA A 481 -29.21 -2.33 8.28
C ALA A 481 -30.68 -2.03 8.65
N ASP A 482 -31.16 -0.91 8.14
CA ASP A 482 -32.52 -0.40 8.30
C ASP A 482 -32.96 -0.11 9.74
N ALA A 483 -32.00 0.08 10.66
CA ALA A 483 -32.27 0.41 12.06
C ALA A 483 -33.07 1.72 12.22
N PHE A 484 -32.88 2.70 11.32
CA PHE A 484 -33.62 3.97 11.36
C PHE A 484 -35.13 3.79 11.12
N ARG A 485 -35.53 2.78 10.35
CA ARG A 485 -36.95 2.44 10.11
C ARG A 485 -37.48 1.45 11.12
N SER A 486 -36.71 0.39 11.37
CA SER A 486 -37.14 -0.72 12.23
C SER A 486 -37.04 -0.42 13.72
N GLY A 487 -36.23 0.56 14.12
CA GLY A 487 -35.86 0.81 15.52
C GLY A 487 -34.93 -0.25 16.13
N THR A 488 -34.58 -1.31 15.38
CA THR A 488 -33.77 -2.42 15.88
C THR A 488 -32.38 -1.94 16.29
N ALA A 489 -32.07 -2.04 17.58
CA ALA A 489 -30.80 -1.60 18.16
C ALA A 489 -30.39 -0.15 17.80
N LEU A 490 -31.34 0.68 17.37
CA LEU A 490 -31.11 2.09 17.08
C LEU A 490 -30.79 2.82 18.39
N THR A 491 -29.71 3.61 18.40
CA THR A 491 -29.42 4.49 19.53
C THR A 491 -30.16 5.81 19.33
N VAL A 492 -30.75 6.34 20.39
CA VAL A 492 -31.24 7.72 20.43
C VAL A 492 -30.33 8.51 21.35
N LEU A 493 -29.61 9.48 20.78
CA LEU A 493 -28.74 10.37 21.52
C LEU A 493 -29.53 11.59 21.98
N GLU A 494 -29.82 11.69 23.27
CA GLU A 494 -30.34 12.92 23.87
C GLU A 494 -29.33 14.07 23.77
N PRO A 495 -29.74 15.35 23.85
CA PRO A 495 -28.81 16.48 23.88
C PRO A 495 -27.71 16.31 24.93
N GLY A 496 -26.44 16.43 24.50
CA GLY A 496 -25.26 16.20 25.34
C GLY A 496 -24.90 14.74 25.60
N ALA A 497 -25.75 13.78 25.21
CA ALA A 497 -25.46 12.37 25.34
C ALA A 497 -24.39 11.92 24.33
N ARG A 498 -23.66 10.87 24.70
CA ARG A 498 -22.58 10.28 23.90
C ARG A 498 -22.81 8.80 23.65
N HIS A 499 -22.38 8.32 22.49
CA HIS A 499 -22.24 6.90 22.18
C HIS A 499 -20.79 6.58 21.82
N VAL A 500 -20.31 5.41 22.26
CA VAL A 500 -18.96 4.91 21.99
C VAL A 500 -19.06 3.58 21.26
N LEU A 501 -18.34 3.44 20.14
CA LEU A 501 -18.06 2.18 19.47
C LEU A 501 -16.56 1.90 19.57
N ARG A 502 -16.18 0.77 20.20
CA ARG A 502 -14.79 0.35 20.34
C ARG A 502 -14.57 -1.04 19.75
N TRP A 503 -13.53 -1.15 18.94
CA TRP A 503 -13.11 -2.41 18.32
C TRP A 503 -11.61 -2.37 18.00
N GLY A 504 -10.99 -3.49 17.66
CA GLY A 504 -9.57 -3.51 17.33
C GLY A 504 -9.15 -4.66 16.42
N LEU A 505 -7.92 -4.57 15.91
CA LEU A 505 -7.24 -5.52 15.03
C LEU A 505 -5.94 -6.00 15.69
N ALA A 506 -5.91 -7.27 16.05
CA ALA A 506 -4.78 -7.92 16.71
C ALA A 506 -4.15 -8.96 15.77
N PRO A 507 -3.04 -8.64 15.08
CA PRO A 507 -2.33 -9.62 14.28
C PRO A 507 -1.65 -10.65 15.19
N TRP A 508 -1.56 -11.89 14.75
CA TRP A 508 -0.89 -12.95 15.49
C TRP A 508 -0.07 -13.85 14.56
N GLY A 509 0.90 -14.52 15.18
CA GLY A 509 1.81 -15.42 14.50
C GLY A 509 2.89 -14.72 13.68
N THR A 510 3.76 -15.52 13.08
CA THR A 510 4.82 -15.06 12.19
C THR A 510 4.56 -15.65 10.81
N TRP A 511 4.38 -14.80 9.80
CA TRP A 511 4.22 -15.31 8.44
C TRP A 511 5.52 -15.82 7.85
#